data_AF-A0A109WZG3-F1
#
_entry.id   AF-A0A109WZG3-F1
#
_cell.length_a   1.000
_cell.length_b   1.000
_cell.length_c   1.000
_cell.angle_alpha   90.00
_cell.angle_beta   90.00
_cell.angle_gamma   90.00
#
_symmetry.space_group_name_H-M   'P 1'
#
loop_
_entity.id
_entity.type
_entity.pdbx_description
1 polymer ?
#
loop_
_entity_poly.entity_id
_entity_poly.type
_entity_poly.pdbx_seq_one_letter_code
_entity_poly.pdbx_strand_id
1 'polypeptide(L)'
;SFQVSPSKQIYKCFACGAGGDVIRFVSQIEGLSFAEAVRHLARRYHVPEPKGSLSQDYERQLSHREKLLEILALAADFYRHALRSQIGSAARQYLHSRRLSEETLQKFQIGFAPPGWHSLYEYLVNQKRQPVKLLEEAGLLVPRQQGSGHYDRFRNRIMLPIFDLQGRVIGFAGRALGEEQP
;
A
#
# COMPACT_ATOMS: atom_id res chain seq x y z
N SER A 1 22.85 18.81 13.30
CA SER A 1 22.04 20.01 12.97
C SER A 1 21.58 19.93 11.51
N PHE A 2 20.39 20.45 11.21
CA PHE A 2 19.84 20.55 9.85
C PHE A 2 19.69 22.03 9.51
N GLN A 3 20.20 22.46 8.35
CA GLN A 3 20.12 23.85 7.90
C GLN A 3 19.61 23.91 6.47
N VAL A 4 18.78 24.91 6.19
CA VAL A 4 18.30 25.26 4.85
C VAL A 4 18.85 26.64 4.52
N SER A 5 19.41 26.80 3.32
CA SER A 5 19.87 28.09 2.81
C SER A 5 18.95 28.54 1.68
N PRO A 6 18.05 29.51 1.93
CA PRO A 6 17.14 30.02 0.91
C PRO A 6 17.88 30.66 -0.27
N SER A 7 18.96 31.40 0.00
CA SER A 7 19.76 32.03 -1.05
C SER A 7 20.44 31.02 -1.97
N LYS A 8 20.86 29.87 -1.43
CA LYS A 8 21.52 28.80 -2.19
C LYS A 8 20.55 27.73 -2.69
N GLN A 9 19.27 27.78 -2.29
CA GLN A 9 18.25 26.78 -2.60
C GLN A 9 18.66 25.32 -2.26
N ILE A 10 19.41 25.14 -1.17
CA ILE A 10 19.89 23.83 -0.70
C ILE A 10 19.61 23.61 0.78
N TYR A 11 19.57 22.34 1.16
CA TYR A 11 19.64 21.90 2.56
C TYR A 11 20.92 21.13 2.83
N LYS A 12 21.34 21.12 4.10
CA LYS A 12 22.44 20.30 4.59
C LYS A 12 22.13 19.80 6.00
N CYS A 13 22.24 18.48 6.18
CA CYS A 13 22.30 17.84 7.48
C CYS A 13 23.77 17.63 7.85
N PHE A 14 24.23 18.32 8.88
CA PHE A 14 25.60 18.18 9.41
C PHE A 14 25.76 16.96 10.31
N ALA A 15 24.67 16.27 10.68
CA ALA A 15 24.74 15.06 11.48
C ALA A 15 25.03 13.81 10.63
N CYS A 16 24.33 13.65 9.50
CA CYS A 16 24.49 12.48 8.62
C CYS A 16 25.16 12.80 7.28
N GLY A 17 25.52 14.06 7.03
CA GLY A 17 26.14 14.50 5.79
C GLY A 17 25.19 14.67 4.59
N ALA A 18 23.91 14.27 4.72
CA ALA A 18 22.90 14.43 3.67
C ALA A 18 22.73 15.89 3.26
N GLY A 19 22.54 16.15 1.97
CA GLY A 19 22.35 17.50 1.45
C GLY A 19 21.97 17.47 -0.03
N GLY A 20 21.36 18.56 -0.49
CA GLY A 20 20.86 18.68 -1.85
C GLY A 20 19.86 19.81 -2.00
N ASP A 21 19.17 19.82 -3.13
CA ASP A 21 18.04 20.72 -3.39
C ASP A 21 16.73 20.19 -2.77
N VAL A 22 15.65 20.94 -2.98
CA VAL A 22 14.30 20.61 -2.50
C VAL A 22 13.77 19.30 -3.09
N ILE A 23 14.12 18.96 -4.33
CA ILE A 23 13.65 17.73 -4.99
C ILE A 23 14.32 16.53 -4.33
N ARG A 24 15.64 16.59 -4.10
CA ARG A 24 16.38 15.56 -3.38
C ARG A 24 15.93 15.42 -1.94
N PHE A 25 15.57 16.53 -1.29
CA PHE A 25 14.97 16.47 0.05
C PHE A 25 13.68 15.66 0.04
N VAL A 26 12.73 16.04 -0.81
CA VAL A 26 11.41 15.38 -0.93
C VAL A 26 11.56 13.91 -1.34
N SER A 27 12.43 13.64 -2.31
CA SER A 27 12.81 12.29 -2.72
C SER A 27 13.23 11.41 -1.54
N GLN A 28 14.14 11.92 -0.70
CA GLN A 28 14.68 11.14 0.42
C GLN A 28 13.70 10.99 1.58
N ILE A 29 12.93 12.03 1.93
CA ILE A 29 11.99 11.93 3.06
C ILE A 29 10.75 11.10 2.69
N GLU A 30 10.33 11.13 1.43
CA GLU A 30 9.13 10.42 0.97
C GLU A 30 9.42 9.06 0.33
N GLY A 31 10.69 8.65 0.25
CA GLY A 31 11.09 7.41 -0.43
C GLY A 31 10.70 7.40 -1.91
N LEU A 32 10.70 8.59 -2.53
CA LEU A 32 10.42 8.80 -3.94
C LEU A 32 11.74 8.83 -4.70
N SER A 33 11.74 8.34 -5.92
CA SER A 33 12.83 8.64 -6.86
C SER A 33 12.83 10.14 -7.21
N PHE A 34 13.89 10.63 -7.86
CA PHE A 34 13.99 12.04 -8.25
C PHE A 34 12.79 12.50 -9.10
N ALA A 35 12.41 11.73 -10.12
CA ALA A 35 11.31 12.13 -11.00
C ALA A 35 9.93 11.92 -10.36
N GLU A 36 9.77 10.96 -9.43
CA GLU A 36 8.58 10.89 -8.58
C GLU A 36 8.45 12.16 -7.72
N ALA A 37 9.54 12.61 -7.11
CA ALA A 37 9.56 13.84 -6.32
C ALA A 37 9.25 15.08 -7.18
N VAL A 38 9.79 15.16 -8.40
CA VAL A 38 9.46 16.24 -9.36
C VAL A 38 7.96 16.25 -9.67
N ARG A 39 7.35 15.11 -10.01
CA ARG A 39 5.90 15.04 -10.30
C ARG A 39 5.05 15.32 -9.07
N HIS A 40 5.44 14.78 -7.91
CA HIS A 40 4.78 15.06 -6.65
C HIS A 40 4.73 16.56 -6.39
N LEU A 41 5.87 17.25 -6.51
CA LEU A 41 5.95 18.69 -6.35
C LEU A 41 5.19 19.45 -7.44
N ALA A 42 5.27 19.01 -8.70
CA ALA A 42 4.55 19.63 -9.81
C ALA A 42 3.03 19.59 -9.59
N ARG A 43 2.48 18.43 -9.20
CA ARG A 43 1.04 18.28 -8.86
C ARG A 43 0.66 19.12 -7.64
N ARG A 44 1.49 19.09 -6.59
CA ARG A 44 1.24 19.84 -5.34
C ARG A 44 1.20 21.35 -5.54
N TYR A 45 2.02 21.88 -6.45
CA TYR A 45 2.13 23.31 -6.71
C TYR A 45 1.49 23.72 -8.05
N HIS A 46 0.72 22.83 -8.68
CA HIS A 46 0.03 23.06 -9.96
C HIS A 46 0.94 23.58 -11.09
N VAL A 47 2.20 23.13 -11.12
CA VAL A 47 3.16 23.44 -12.19
C VAL A 47 3.07 22.34 -13.25
N PRO A 48 3.14 22.66 -14.56
CA PRO A 48 3.17 21.66 -15.61
C PRO A 48 4.30 20.64 -15.37
N GLU A 49 3.98 19.34 -15.44
CA GLU A 49 5.00 18.30 -15.33
C GLU A 49 6.01 18.47 -16.49
N PRO A 50 7.33 18.48 -16.21
CA PRO A 50 8.33 18.62 -17.26
C PRO A 50 8.20 17.46 -18.25
N LYS A 51 7.94 17.78 -19.52
CA LYS A 51 7.79 16.83 -20.64
C LYS A 51 9.12 16.21 -21.10
N GLY A 52 10.15 16.26 -20.25
CA GLY A 52 11.41 15.60 -20.54
C GLY A 52 11.16 14.10 -20.54
N SER A 53 11.46 13.45 -21.67
CA SER A 53 11.41 12.00 -21.83
C SER A 53 12.13 11.38 -20.63
N LEU A 54 11.34 10.90 -19.70
CA LEU A 54 11.80 9.83 -18.85
C LEU A 54 12.09 8.67 -19.80
N SER A 55 13.09 7.85 -19.47
CA SER A 55 13.27 6.63 -20.25
C SER A 55 11.94 5.88 -20.25
N GLN A 56 11.57 5.28 -21.39
CA GLN A 56 10.31 4.54 -21.51
C GLN A 56 10.17 3.49 -20.39
N ASP A 57 11.30 2.95 -19.93
CA ASP A 57 11.37 2.02 -18.81
C ASP A 57 10.99 2.65 -17.47
N TYR A 58 11.38 3.89 -17.21
CA TYR A 58 11.01 4.60 -15.99
C TYR A 58 9.51 4.95 -15.97
N GLU A 59 8.93 5.36 -17.10
CA GLU A 59 7.46 5.55 -17.20
C GLU A 59 6.70 4.25 -17.00
N ARG A 60 7.20 3.14 -17.56
CA ARG A 60 6.64 1.81 -17.33
C ARG A 60 6.70 1.43 -15.85
N GLN A 61 7.82 1.66 -15.17
CA GLN A 61 7.97 1.37 -13.74
C GLN A 61 7.01 2.19 -12.87
N LEU A 62 6.84 3.48 -13.17
CA LEU A 62 5.88 4.32 -12.46
C LEU A 62 4.45 3.86 -12.65
N SER A 63 4.04 3.63 -13.90
CA SER A 63 2.69 3.14 -14.18
C SER A 63 2.45 1.76 -13.57
N HIS A 64 3.49 0.95 -13.45
CA HIS A 64 3.43 -0.34 -12.76
C HIS A 64 3.23 -0.17 -11.25
N ARG A 65 4.02 0.71 -10.59
CA ARG A 65 3.84 1.03 -9.17
C ARG A 65 2.45 1.57 -8.87
N GLU A 66 1.94 2.47 -9.71
CA GLU A 66 0.59 3.03 -9.57
C GLU A 66 -0.49 1.94 -9.61
N LYS A 67 -0.37 0.97 -10.53
CA LYS A 67 -1.28 -0.19 -10.59
C LYS A 67 -1.23 -1.08 -9.35
N LEU A 68 -0.04 -1.31 -8.79
CA LEU A 68 0.10 -2.07 -7.55
C LEU A 68 -0.58 -1.36 -6.37
N LEU A 69 -0.41 -0.04 -6.27
CA LEU A 69 -1.07 0.77 -5.22
C LEU A 69 -2.60 0.75 -5.37
N GLU A 70 -3.12 0.79 -6.60
CA GLU A 70 -4.56 0.67 -6.87
C GLU A 70 -5.10 -0.69 -6.40
N ILE A 71 -4.40 -1.79 -6.72
CA ILE A 71 -4.78 -3.14 -6.31
C ILE A 71 -4.78 -3.27 -4.78
N LEU A 72 -3.78 -2.71 -4.10
CA LEU A 72 -3.71 -2.70 -2.64
C LEU A 72 -4.85 -1.90 -2.01
N ALA A 73 -5.24 -0.77 -2.62
CA ALA A 73 -6.41 -0.01 -2.18
C ALA A 73 -7.71 -0.81 -2.33
N LEU A 74 -7.92 -1.47 -3.47
CA LEU A 74 -9.08 -2.36 -3.68
C LEU A 74 -9.13 -3.51 -2.68
N ALA A 75 -7.98 -4.11 -2.37
CA ALA A 75 -7.89 -5.16 -1.34
C ALA A 75 -8.22 -4.64 0.06
N ALA A 76 -7.76 -3.43 0.41
CA ALA A 76 -8.09 -2.80 1.70
C ALA A 76 -9.60 -2.59 1.84
N ASP A 77 -10.26 -2.09 0.78
CA ASP A 77 -11.71 -1.91 0.77
C ASP A 77 -12.46 -3.23 0.89
N PHE A 78 -12.01 -4.27 0.19
CA PHE A 78 -12.56 -5.62 0.34
C PHE A 78 -12.49 -6.10 1.79
N TYR A 79 -11.31 -6.02 2.43
CA TYR A 79 -11.13 -6.50 3.80
C TYR A 79 -11.94 -5.69 4.81
N ARG A 80 -12.03 -4.36 4.64
CA ARG A 80 -12.90 -3.51 5.48
C ARG A 80 -14.36 -3.89 5.35
N HIS A 81 -14.81 -4.15 4.12
CA HIS A 81 -16.18 -4.58 3.86
C HIS A 81 -16.46 -5.96 4.47
N ALA A 82 -15.53 -6.92 4.29
CA ALA A 82 -15.61 -8.24 4.90
C ALA A 82 -15.65 -8.19 6.44
N LEU A 83 -14.89 -7.27 7.06
CA LEU A 83 -14.96 -7.06 8.51
C LEU A 83 -16.31 -6.53 8.96
N ARG A 84 -17.06 -5.79 8.13
CA ARG A 84 -18.38 -5.23 8.48
C ARG A 84 -19.53 -6.18 8.17
N SER A 85 -19.35 -7.09 7.22
CA SER A 85 -20.39 -8.05 6.81
C SER A 85 -20.56 -9.19 7.82
N GLN A 86 -21.53 -10.08 7.59
CA GLN A 86 -21.83 -11.16 8.53
C GLN A 86 -20.64 -12.11 8.75
N ILE A 87 -19.82 -12.35 7.71
CA ILE A 87 -18.65 -13.23 7.81
C ILE A 87 -17.59 -12.72 8.79
N GLY A 88 -17.52 -11.40 9.00
CA GLY A 88 -16.61 -10.75 9.93
C GLY A 88 -17.09 -10.72 11.38
N SER A 89 -18.23 -11.33 11.72
CA SER A 89 -18.80 -11.26 13.07
C SER A 89 -17.84 -11.72 14.17
N ALA A 90 -17.21 -12.88 13.99
CA ALA A 90 -16.22 -13.40 14.95
C ALA A 90 -14.98 -12.50 15.06
N ALA A 91 -14.53 -11.94 13.93
CA ALA A 91 -13.42 -10.98 13.90
C ALA A 91 -13.74 -9.70 14.67
N ARG A 92 -14.94 -9.14 14.50
CA ARG A 92 -15.39 -7.97 15.28
C ARG A 92 -15.49 -8.27 16.77
N GLN A 93 -16.06 -9.42 17.14
CA GLN A 93 -16.12 -9.84 18.54
C GLN A 93 -14.73 -9.94 19.17
N TYR A 94 -13.76 -10.52 18.45
CA TYR A 94 -12.37 -10.56 18.89
C TYR A 94 -11.77 -9.16 19.06
N LEU A 95 -11.97 -8.25 18.10
CA LEU A 95 -11.45 -6.88 18.20
C LEU A 95 -12.06 -6.11 19.37
N HIS A 96 -13.36 -6.28 19.62
CA HIS A 96 -14.05 -5.69 20.77
C HIS A 96 -13.58 -6.27 22.10
N SER A 97 -13.34 -7.59 22.20
CA SER A 97 -12.78 -8.19 23.42
C SER A 97 -11.36 -7.66 23.72
N ARG A 98 -10.64 -7.22 22.68
CA ARG A 98 -9.36 -6.50 22.76
C ARG A 98 -9.51 -4.99 23.00
N ARG A 99 -10.73 -4.51 23.30
CA ARG A 99 -11.08 -3.11 23.63
C ARG A 99 -10.82 -2.11 22.50
N LEU A 100 -10.87 -2.56 21.25
CA LEU A 100 -10.81 -1.66 20.10
C LEU A 100 -12.20 -1.09 19.80
N SER A 101 -12.31 0.24 19.77
CA SER A 101 -13.54 0.95 19.42
C SER A 101 -13.78 0.94 17.92
N GLU A 102 -15.04 1.08 17.49
CA GLU A 102 -15.39 1.26 16.08
C GLU A 102 -14.65 2.45 15.44
N GLU A 103 -14.49 3.54 16.18
CA GLU A 103 -13.69 4.69 15.74
C GLU A 103 -12.24 4.29 15.45
N THR A 104 -11.64 3.47 16.31
CA THR A 104 -10.27 2.96 16.09
C THR A 104 -10.22 2.06 14.85
N LEU A 105 -11.18 1.15 14.70
CA LEU A 105 -11.26 0.27 13.53
C LEU A 105 -11.38 1.07 12.23
N GLN A 106 -12.18 2.14 12.24
CA GLN A 106 -12.37 3.02 11.09
C GLN A 106 -11.13 3.86 10.80
N LYS A 107 -10.55 4.49 11.83
CA LYS A 107 -9.36 5.34 11.72
C LYS A 107 -8.16 4.60 11.15
N PHE A 108 -7.92 3.37 11.61
CA PHE A 108 -6.84 2.52 11.13
C PHE A 108 -7.24 1.61 9.96
N GLN A 109 -8.48 1.77 9.44
CA GLN A 109 -9.00 1.02 8.32
C GLN A 109 -8.84 -0.51 8.47
N ILE A 110 -9.04 -1.00 9.69
CA ILE A 110 -8.88 -2.41 10.02
C ILE A 110 -9.88 -3.22 9.19
N GLY A 111 -9.41 -4.35 8.66
CA GLY A 111 -10.19 -5.27 7.85
C GLY A 111 -10.10 -6.71 8.34
N PHE A 112 -10.75 -7.60 7.60
CA PHE A 112 -10.75 -9.03 7.85
C PHE A 112 -10.59 -9.79 6.54
N ALA A 113 -9.63 -10.71 6.50
CA ALA A 113 -9.49 -11.69 5.43
C ALA A 113 -10.38 -12.89 5.78
N PRO A 114 -11.45 -13.15 5.01
CA PRO A 114 -12.33 -14.28 5.26
C PRO A 114 -11.60 -15.63 5.28
N PRO A 115 -12.17 -16.66 5.95
CA PRO A 115 -11.71 -18.02 5.73
C PRO A 115 -12.02 -18.45 4.29
N GLY A 116 -11.12 -19.20 3.68
CA GLY A 116 -11.25 -19.68 2.30
C GLY A 116 -10.01 -19.42 1.46
N TRP A 117 -9.88 -20.13 0.35
CA TRP A 117 -8.69 -20.08 -0.50
C TRP A 117 -8.76 -19.05 -1.63
N HIS A 118 -9.94 -18.50 -1.93
CA HIS A 118 -10.15 -17.68 -3.13
C HIS A 118 -11.13 -16.51 -2.91
N SER A 119 -11.39 -16.08 -1.67
CA SER A 119 -12.33 -14.99 -1.39
C SER A 119 -11.89 -13.66 -2.02
N LEU A 120 -10.61 -13.30 -1.87
CA LEU A 120 -10.04 -12.11 -2.50
C LEU A 120 -9.82 -12.33 -4.00
N TYR A 121 -9.38 -13.52 -4.40
CA TYR A 121 -9.24 -13.90 -5.82
C TYR A 121 -10.54 -13.65 -6.59
N GLU A 122 -11.67 -14.18 -6.10
CA GLU A 122 -12.98 -14.01 -6.72
C GLU A 122 -13.34 -12.52 -6.87
N TYR A 123 -13.09 -11.71 -5.84
CA TYR A 123 -13.36 -10.28 -5.89
C TYR A 123 -12.46 -9.55 -6.92
N LEU A 124 -11.14 -9.67 -6.78
CA LEU A 124 -10.22 -8.87 -7.59
C LEU A 124 -10.10 -9.38 -9.03
N VAL A 125 -10.08 -10.69 -9.24
CA VAL A 125 -9.92 -11.29 -10.58
C VAL A 125 -11.27 -11.41 -11.28
N ASN A 126 -12.27 -12.01 -10.61
CA ASN A 126 -13.54 -12.33 -11.26
C ASN A 126 -14.57 -11.19 -11.23
N GLN A 127 -14.46 -10.22 -10.33
CA GLN A 127 -15.37 -9.05 -10.35
C GLN A 127 -14.66 -7.79 -10.84
N LYS A 128 -13.47 -7.50 -10.32
CA LYS A 128 -12.71 -6.29 -10.68
C LYS A 128 -11.79 -6.45 -11.90
N ARG A 129 -11.71 -7.66 -12.48
CA ARG A 129 -10.92 -7.97 -13.69
C ARG A 129 -9.45 -7.56 -13.58
N GLN A 130 -8.89 -7.62 -12.37
CA GLN A 130 -7.50 -7.27 -12.13
C GLN A 130 -6.56 -8.40 -12.60
N PRO A 131 -5.42 -8.08 -13.23
CA PRO A 131 -4.48 -9.10 -13.69
C PRO A 131 -3.86 -9.90 -12.53
N VAL A 132 -4.00 -11.23 -12.56
CA VAL A 132 -3.49 -12.13 -11.50
C VAL A 132 -2.01 -11.89 -11.17
N LYS A 133 -1.18 -11.63 -12.19
CA LYS A 133 0.25 -11.34 -12.02
C LYS A 133 0.51 -10.14 -11.10
N LEU A 134 -0.28 -9.08 -11.23
CA LEU A 134 -0.14 -7.89 -10.37
C LEU A 134 -0.57 -8.19 -8.92
N LEU A 135 -1.54 -9.07 -8.72
CA LEU A 135 -1.97 -9.49 -7.38
C LEU A 135 -0.89 -10.36 -6.69
N GLU A 136 -0.20 -11.20 -7.45
CA GLU A 136 0.96 -11.96 -6.98
C GLU A 136 2.11 -11.03 -6.59
N GLU A 137 2.47 -10.08 -7.46
CA GLU A 137 3.51 -9.08 -7.22
C GLU A 137 3.17 -8.16 -6.03
N ALA A 138 1.89 -7.82 -5.85
CA ALA A 138 1.39 -7.10 -4.68
C ALA A 138 1.39 -7.94 -3.39
N GLY A 139 1.74 -9.23 -3.46
CA GLY A 139 1.78 -10.14 -2.32
C GLY A 139 0.40 -10.51 -1.78
N LEU A 140 -0.65 -10.42 -2.59
CA LEU A 140 -2.02 -10.76 -2.20
C LEU A 140 -2.38 -12.20 -2.53
N LEU A 141 -1.78 -12.75 -3.58
CA LEU A 141 -1.97 -14.13 -4.02
C LEU A 141 -0.64 -14.90 -3.99
N VAL A 142 -0.75 -16.21 -3.80
CA VAL A 142 0.39 -17.14 -3.85
C VAL A 142 0.12 -18.17 -4.96
N PRO A 143 1.08 -18.40 -5.87
CA PRO A 143 0.94 -19.46 -6.87
C PRO A 143 0.98 -20.83 -6.20
N ARG A 144 0.23 -21.79 -6.74
CA ARG A 144 0.31 -23.19 -6.28
C ARG A 144 1.67 -23.79 -6.66
N GLN A 145 2.29 -24.52 -5.73
CA GLN A 145 3.54 -25.22 -6.01
C GLN A 145 3.36 -26.40 -6.98
N GLN A 146 2.17 -27.01 -6.99
CA GLN A 146 1.80 -28.08 -7.90
C GLN A 146 0.45 -27.75 -8.55
N GLY A 147 0.39 -27.89 -9.88
CA GLY A 147 -0.79 -27.55 -10.68
C GLY A 147 -0.84 -26.09 -11.10
N SER A 148 -1.96 -25.70 -11.73
CA SER A 148 -2.21 -24.33 -12.17
C SER A 148 -3.03 -23.55 -11.12
N GLY A 149 -2.84 -22.23 -11.11
CA GLY A 149 -3.67 -21.29 -10.35
C GLY A 149 -3.01 -20.74 -9.09
N HIS A 150 -3.80 -19.94 -8.39
CA HIS A 150 -3.36 -19.12 -7.25
C HIS A 150 -4.35 -19.27 -6.09
N TYR A 151 -3.90 -18.91 -4.90
CA TYR A 151 -4.76 -18.81 -3.74
C TYR A 151 -4.45 -17.57 -2.90
N ASP A 152 -5.41 -17.15 -2.09
CA ASP A 152 -5.31 -15.99 -1.23
C ASP A 152 -4.18 -16.17 -0.19
N ARG A 153 -3.25 -15.21 -0.13
CA ARG A 153 -2.15 -15.25 0.85
C ARG A 153 -2.67 -15.16 2.28
N PHE A 154 -3.66 -14.29 2.52
CA PHE A 154 -4.23 -14.05 3.83
C PHE A 154 -5.58 -14.72 3.94
N ARG A 155 -5.75 -15.53 5.00
CA ARG A 155 -6.97 -16.29 5.27
C ARG A 155 -7.21 -16.28 6.77
N ASN A 156 -8.45 -16.08 7.18
CA ASN A 156 -8.87 -16.05 8.59
C ASN A 156 -7.99 -15.15 9.48
N ARG A 157 -7.73 -13.91 9.01
CA ARG A 157 -6.84 -12.95 9.67
C ARG A 157 -7.48 -11.58 9.80
N ILE A 158 -7.24 -10.91 10.93
CA ILE A 158 -7.41 -9.45 11.02
C ILE A 158 -6.35 -8.81 10.12
N MET A 159 -6.79 -7.93 9.24
CA MET A 159 -5.95 -7.24 8.28
C MET A 159 -5.69 -5.81 8.76
N LEU A 160 -4.41 -5.49 8.92
CA LEU A 160 -3.91 -4.18 9.32
C LEU A 160 -3.23 -3.56 8.10
N PRO A 161 -3.84 -2.58 7.43
CA PRO A 161 -3.20 -1.91 6.30
C PRO A 161 -1.97 -1.13 6.77
N ILE A 162 -0.92 -1.18 5.97
CA ILE A 162 0.30 -0.40 6.15
C ILE A 162 0.23 0.76 5.16
N PHE A 163 0.42 1.98 5.68
CA PHE A 163 0.33 3.20 4.89
C PHE A 163 1.70 3.81 4.65
N ASP A 164 1.89 4.42 3.48
CA ASP A 164 2.98 5.36 3.29
C ASP A 164 2.68 6.73 3.90
N LEU A 165 3.62 7.67 3.76
CA LEU A 165 3.49 9.04 4.27
C LEU A 165 2.36 9.84 3.59
N GLN A 166 1.87 9.38 2.44
CA GLN A 166 0.78 9.98 1.69
C GLN A 166 -0.57 9.34 2.04
N GLY A 167 -0.59 8.37 2.97
CA GLY A 167 -1.79 7.66 3.41
C GLY A 167 -2.26 6.58 2.41
N ARG A 168 -1.43 6.20 1.43
CA ARG A 168 -1.76 5.14 0.47
C ARG A 168 -1.41 3.79 1.08
N VAL A 169 -2.25 2.78 0.82
CA VAL A 169 -1.98 1.41 1.27
C VAL A 169 -0.83 0.82 0.45
N ILE A 170 0.25 0.43 1.13
CA ILE A 170 1.46 -0.15 0.53
C ILE A 170 1.66 -1.63 0.90
N GLY A 171 0.78 -2.18 1.74
CA GLY A 171 0.84 -3.58 2.14
C GLY A 171 -0.07 -3.86 3.34
N PHE A 172 0.03 -5.08 3.87
CA PHE A 172 -0.79 -5.53 4.98
C PHE A 172 0.02 -6.36 5.97
N ALA A 173 -0.28 -6.17 7.25
CA ALA A 173 0.04 -7.15 8.29
C ALA A 173 -1.22 -7.96 8.63
N GLY A 174 -1.06 -9.26 8.86
CA GLY A 174 -2.17 -10.18 9.15
C GLY A 174 -2.04 -10.82 10.52
N ARG A 175 -2.99 -10.59 11.42
CA ARG A 175 -3.07 -11.27 12.72
C ARG A 175 -4.03 -12.46 12.62
N ALA A 176 -3.53 -13.67 12.84
CA ALA A 176 -4.35 -14.88 12.84
C ALA A 176 -5.42 -14.84 13.94
N LEU A 177 -6.62 -15.29 13.59
CA LEU A 177 -7.72 -15.58 14.52
C LEU A 177 -7.74 -17.10 14.76
N GLY A 178 -6.78 -17.58 15.55
CA GLY A 178 -6.55 -19.00 15.81
C GLY A 178 -5.07 -19.36 15.81
N GLU A 179 -4.74 -20.65 15.75
CA GLU A 179 -3.36 -21.16 15.77
C GLU A 179 -2.66 -21.19 14.39
N GLU A 180 -3.28 -20.65 13.33
CA GLU A 180 -2.71 -20.67 11.99
C GLU A 180 -1.46 -19.76 11.86
N GLN A 181 -0.29 -20.39 11.70
CA GLN A 181 0.96 -19.70 11.35
C GLN A 181 0.97 -19.28 9.86
N PRO A 182 1.72 -18.22 9.49
CA PRO A 182 1.75 -17.70 8.12
C PRO A 182 2.30 -18.68 7.09
#